data_AF-A0A4V2AQ94-F1
#
_entry.id   AF-A0A4V2AQ94-F1
#
_cell.length_a   1.000
_cell.length_b   1.000
_cell.length_c   1.000
_cell.angle_alpha   90.00
_cell.angle_beta   90.00
_cell.angle_gamma   90.00
#
_symmetry.space_group_name_H-M   'P 1'
#
loop_
_entity.id
_entity.type
_entity.pdbx_description
1 polymer ?
#
loop_
_entity_poly.entity_id
_entity_poly.type
_entity_poly.pdbx_seq_one_letter_code
_entity_poly.pdbx_strand_id
1 'polypeptide(L)'
;MNDNLKDILSNLHSEVDQETLLKYLQGKLSAEEQHEVEKNTLDDDFEADALEGLQDFANKAKIAGLVDQLNQELKKKTEKKNKRVHKRAVTIEPWLLITIVLILLIAVISFFIIRRMTGQ
;
A
#
# COMPACT_ATOMS: atom_id res chain seq x y z
N MET A 1 -3.92 14.37 -4.81
CA MET A 1 -4.19 12.99 -4.34
C MET A 1 -5.58 13.02 -3.73
N ASN A 2 -6.46 12.06 -4.04
CA ASN A 2 -7.87 12.14 -3.67
C ASN A 2 -8.07 12.02 -2.16
N ASP A 3 -8.29 13.16 -1.49
CA ASP A 3 -8.64 13.20 -0.07
C ASP A 3 -9.97 12.47 0.21
N ASN A 4 -10.88 12.45 -0.76
CA ASN A 4 -12.17 11.73 -0.70
C ASN A 4 -12.04 10.20 -0.47
N LEU A 5 -10.89 9.58 -0.78
CA LEU A 5 -10.72 8.14 -0.52
C LEU A 5 -10.48 7.83 0.96
N LYS A 6 -9.93 8.80 1.72
CA LYS A 6 -9.75 8.65 3.16
C LYS A 6 -11.09 8.68 3.89
N ASP A 7 -12.00 9.53 3.44
CA ASP A 7 -13.34 9.70 4.03
C ASP A 7 -14.21 8.43 3.89
N ILE A 8 -14.03 7.66 2.81
CA ILE A 8 -14.74 6.38 2.61
C ILE A 8 -14.20 5.28 3.54
N LEU A 9 -12.92 5.34 3.93
CA LEU A 9 -12.30 4.34 4.80
C LEU A 9 -12.39 4.70 6.29
N SER A 10 -12.63 5.97 6.64
CA SER A 10 -12.81 6.39 8.03
C SER A 10 -14.10 5.88 8.66
N ASN A 11 -15.12 5.54 7.86
CA ASN A 11 -16.34 4.91 8.34
C ASN A 11 -16.24 3.37 8.43
N LEU A 12 -15.12 2.77 8.01
CA LEU A 12 -14.89 1.32 8.07
C LEU A 12 -14.29 0.85 9.40
N HIS A 13 -14.23 1.72 10.40
CA HIS A 13 -13.70 1.38 11.71
C HIS A 13 -14.82 0.71 12.51
N SER A 14 -14.97 -0.60 12.32
CA SER A 14 -15.90 -1.41 13.11
C SER A 14 -15.63 -1.17 14.59
N GLU A 15 -16.68 -0.90 15.37
CA GLU A 15 -16.59 -0.71 16.82
C GLU A 15 -16.14 -1.99 17.53
N VAL A 16 -16.21 -3.15 16.86
CA VAL A 16 -15.83 -4.45 17.40
C VAL A 16 -14.41 -4.83 16.97
N ASP A 17 -13.55 -5.10 17.94
CA ASP A 17 -12.19 -5.58 17.67
C ASP A 17 -12.17 -6.96 16.97
N GLN A 18 -11.18 -7.15 16.10
CA GLN A 18 -11.03 -8.38 15.31
C GLN A 18 -10.85 -9.63 16.19
N GLU A 19 -10.16 -9.53 17.33
CA GLU A 19 -9.98 -10.67 18.23
C GLU A 19 -11.32 -11.09 18.85
N THR A 20 -12.15 -10.12 19.21
CA THR A 20 -13.49 -10.33 19.74
C THR A 20 -14.39 -11.00 18.69
N LEU A 21 -14.40 -10.53 17.45
CA LEU A 21 -15.13 -11.17 16.34
C LEU A 21 -14.70 -12.62 16.10
N LEU A 22 -13.39 -12.91 16.18
CA LEU A 22 -12.89 -14.28 16.04
C LEU A 22 -13.36 -15.18 17.19
N LYS A 23 -13.37 -14.66 18.43
CA LYS A 23 -13.91 -15.40 19.60
C LYS A 23 -15.41 -15.61 19.48
N TYR A 24 -16.15 -14.61 19.00
CA TYR A 24 -17.58 -14.69 18.72
C TYR A 24 -17.87 -15.81 17.72
N LEU A 25 -17.22 -15.80 16.57
CA LEU A 25 -17.37 -16.84 15.54
C LEU A 25 -17.06 -18.23 16.10
N GLN A 26 -16.03 -18.36 16.93
CA GLN A 26 -15.65 -19.63 17.55
C GLN A 26 -16.57 -20.07 18.71
N GLY A 27 -17.56 -19.27 19.11
CA GLY A 27 -18.45 -19.57 20.23
C GLY A 27 -17.76 -19.51 21.60
N LYS A 28 -16.69 -18.71 21.73
CA LYS A 28 -15.87 -18.61 22.95
C LYS A 28 -16.22 -17.40 23.83
N LEU A 29 -17.14 -16.54 23.38
CA LEU A 29 -17.65 -15.41 24.15
C LEU A 29 -18.80 -15.85 25.08
N SER A 30 -18.94 -15.16 26.21
CA SER A 30 -20.12 -15.29 27.08
C SER A 30 -21.39 -14.76 26.38
N ALA A 31 -22.56 -15.11 26.89
CA ALA A 31 -23.83 -14.67 26.30
C ALA A 31 -23.99 -13.14 26.30
N GLU A 32 -23.49 -12.47 27.34
CA GLU A 32 -23.50 -11.01 27.46
C GLU A 32 -22.60 -10.37 26.39
N GLU A 33 -21.38 -10.90 26.21
CA GLU A 33 -20.44 -10.42 25.19
C GLU A 33 -20.94 -10.68 23.76
N GLN A 34 -21.59 -11.82 23.52
CA GLN A 34 -22.20 -12.11 22.20
C GLN A 34 -23.29 -11.10 21.87
N HIS A 35 -24.14 -10.76 22.84
CA HIS A 35 -25.23 -9.81 22.64
C HIS A 35 -24.71 -8.40 22.35
N GLU A 36 -23.63 -7.97 23.01
CA GLU A 36 -22.99 -6.69 22.72
C GLU A 36 -22.38 -6.67 21.31
N VAL A 37 -21.74 -7.76 20.86
CA VAL A 37 -21.23 -7.86 19.48
C VAL A 37 -22.37 -7.75 18.47
N GLU A 38 -23.46 -8.50 18.66
CA GLU A 38 -24.63 -8.47 17.77
C GLU A 38 -25.25 -7.07 17.72
N LYS A 39 -25.43 -6.44 18.87
CA LYS A 39 -25.98 -5.08 18.98
C LYS A 39 -25.12 -4.06 18.22
N ASN A 40 -23.80 -4.09 18.39
CA ASN A 40 -22.91 -3.15 17.72
C ASN A 40 -22.85 -3.40 16.20
N THR A 41 -22.99 -4.66 15.77
CA THR A 41 -22.97 -5.02 14.35
C THR A 41 -24.30 -4.65 13.65
N LEU A 42 -25.42 -4.61 14.37
CA LEU A 42 -26.74 -4.25 13.83
C LEU A 42 -26.87 -2.77 13.44
N ASP A 43 -25.95 -1.91 13.87
CA ASP A 43 -25.97 -0.49 13.52
C ASP A 43 -25.58 -0.24 12.05
N ASP A 44 -24.95 -1.21 11.37
CA ASP A 44 -24.61 -1.15 9.94
C ASP A 44 -25.05 -2.43 9.20
N ASP A 45 -25.99 -2.29 8.26
CA ASP A 45 -26.48 -3.36 7.39
C ASP A 45 -25.34 -4.12 6.67
N PHE A 46 -24.25 -3.43 6.33
CA PHE A 46 -23.07 -4.05 5.71
C PHE A 46 -22.28 -4.92 6.68
N GLU A 47 -22.09 -4.47 7.93
CA GLU A 47 -21.40 -5.28 8.95
C GLU A 47 -22.25 -6.49 9.35
N ALA A 48 -23.57 -6.32 9.44
CA ALA A 48 -24.52 -7.40 9.75
C ALA A 48 -24.48 -8.51 8.69
N ASP A 49 -24.60 -8.16 7.40
CA ASP A 49 -24.52 -9.10 6.27
C ASP A 49 -23.14 -9.81 6.22
N ALA A 50 -22.06 -9.05 6.46
CA ALA A 50 -20.72 -9.62 6.51
C ALA A 50 -20.53 -10.60 7.67
N LEU A 51 -21.08 -10.30 8.86
CA LEU A 51 -20.99 -11.17 10.02
C LEU A 51 -21.79 -12.46 9.80
N GLU A 52 -23.00 -12.38 9.24
CA GLU A 52 -23.81 -13.55 8.86
C GLU A 52 -23.03 -14.45 7.89
N GLY A 53 -22.45 -13.87 6.83
CA GLY A 53 -21.62 -14.62 5.88
C GLY A 53 -20.38 -15.30 6.51
N LEU A 54 -19.78 -14.70 7.55
CA LEU A 54 -18.69 -15.31 8.30
C LEU A 54 -19.17 -16.41 9.26
N GLN A 55 -20.39 -16.32 9.79
CA GLN A 55 -20.97 -17.35 10.64
C GLN A 55 -21.23 -18.65 9.85
N ASP A 56 -21.67 -18.52 8.60
CA ASP A 56 -21.90 -19.64 7.67
C ASP A 56 -20.60 -20.30 7.16
N PHE A 57 -19.45 -19.71 7.46
CA PHE A 57 -18.18 -20.24 7.03
C PHE A 57 -17.85 -21.57 7.71
N ALA A 58 -17.71 -22.63 6.91
CA ALA A 58 -17.61 -24.02 7.39
C ALA A 58 -16.46 -24.29 8.38
N ASN A 59 -15.34 -23.56 8.29
CA ASN A 59 -14.20 -23.77 9.19
C ASN A 59 -13.71 -22.46 9.81
N LYS A 60 -14.34 -22.10 10.91
CA LYS A 60 -14.07 -20.86 11.66
C LYS A 60 -12.64 -20.78 12.20
N ALA A 61 -11.97 -21.91 12.45
CA ALA A 61 -10.58 -21.93 12.89
C ALA A 61 -9.60 -21.49 11.79
N LYS A 62 -9.97 -21.63 10.51
CA LYS A 62 -9.14 -21.20 9.37
C LYS A 62 -9.24 -19.70 9.08
N ILE A 63 -10.26 -19.01 9.59
CA ILE A 63 -10.51 -17.58 9.32
C ILE A 63 -9.30 -16.74 9.71
N ALA A 64 -8.73 -16.97 10.91
CA ALA A 64 -7.55 -16.22 11.36
C ALA A 64 -6.36 -16.35 10.40
N GLY A 65 -6.06 -17.57 9.95
CA GLY A 65 -4.98 -17.81 8.98
C GLY A 65 -5.28 -17.22 7.59
N LEU A 66 -6.55 -17.24 7.17
CA LEU A 66 -6.97 -16.66 5.90
C LEU A 66 -6.82 -15.12 5.91
N VAL A 67 -7.17 -14.46 7.03
CA VAL A 67 -7.00 -13.02 7.19
C VAL A 67 -5.51 -12.63 7.15
N ASP A 68 -4.64 -13.38 7.83
CA ASP A 68 -3.20 -13.14 7.77
C ASP A 68 -2.65 -13.27 6.34
N GLN A 69 -3.04 -14.34 5.63
CA GLN A 69 -2.66 -14.52 4.22
C GLN A 69 -3.16 -13.37 3.33
N LEU A 70 -4.42 -12.96 3.51
CA LEU A 70 -5.01 -11.86 2.75
C LEU A 70 -4.25 -10.55 2.99
N ASN A 71 -3.94 -10.23 4.24
CA ASN A 71 -3.17 -9.04 4.61
C ASN A 71 -1.78 -9.05 3.97
N GLN A 72 -1.08 -10.19 4.00
CA GLN A 72 0.22 -10.34 3.36
C GLN A 72 0.13 -10.15 1.84
N GLU A 73 -0.88 -10.75 1.19
CA GLU A 73 -1.08 -10.62 -0.25
C GLU A 73 -1.46 -9.21 -0.68
N LEU A 74 -2.35 -8.54 0.06
CA LEU A 74 -2.74 -7.16 -0.17
C LEU A 74 -1.54 -6.23 -0.08
N LYS A 75 -0.73 -6.37 0.98
CA LYS A 75 0.53 -5.62 1.12
C LYS A 75 1.45 -5.84 -0.07
N LYS A 76 1.65 -7.09 -0.48
CA LYS A 76 2.50 -7.44 -1.63
C LYS A 76 1.99 -6.87 -2.96
N LYS A 77 0.67 -6.87 -3.20
CA LYS A 77 0.06 -6.33 -4.43
C LYS A 77 0.14 -4.81 -4.46
N THR A 78 -0.07 -4.13 -3.33
CA THR A 78 -0.04 -2.68 -3.22
C THR A 78 1.40 -2.13 -3.29
N GLU A 79 2.36 -2.76 -2.63
CA GLU A 79 3.78 -2.38 -2.68
C GLU A 79 4.38 -2.49 -4.10
N LYS A 80 3.98 -3.51 -4.88
CA LYS A 80 4.44 -3.67 -6.28
C LYS A 80 4.06 -2.48 -7.16
N LYS A 81 2.91 -1.85 -6.92
CA LYS A 81 2.46 -0.68 -7.67
C LYS A 81 3.31 0.55 -7.32
N ASN A 82 3.66 0.74 -6.05
CA ASN A 82 4.54 1.82 -5.61
C ASN A 82 5.98 1.68 -6.14
N LYS A 83 6.52 0.47 -6.20
CA LYS A 83 7.85 0.22 -6.81
C LYS A 83 7.87 0.51 -8.31
N ARG A 84 6.78 0.28 -9.06
CA ARG A 84 6.69 0.64 -10.49
C ARG A 84 6.71 2.15 -10.73
N VAL A 85 6.14 2.94 -9.83
CA VAL A 85 6.16 4.41 -9.92
C VAL A 85 7.58 4.96 -9.65
N HIS A 86 8.29 4.40 -8.66
CA HIS A 86 9.66 4.82 -8.32
C HIS A 86 10.74 4.34 -9.29
N LYS A 87 10.46 3.31 -10.11
CA LYS A 87 11.37 2.87 -11.19
C LYS A 87 11.36 3.79 -12.43
N ARG A 88 10.59 4.88 -12.42
CA ARG A 88 10.66 5.97 -13.40
C ARG A 88 11.62 7.09 -12.96
N ALA A 89 12.46 6.86 -11.95
CA ALA A 89 13.65 7.68 -11.79
C ALA A 89 14.54 7.41 -13.01
N VAL A 90 14.67 8.40 -13.90
CA VAL A 90 15.59 8.35 -15.04
C VAL A 90 16.99 8.13 -14.46
N THR A 91 17.46 6.89 -14.49
CA THR A 91 18.84 6.57 -14.16
C THR A 91 19.68 7.13 -15.30
N ILE A 92 20.30 8.28 -15.07
CA ILE A 92 21.27 8.84 -16.02
C ILE A 92 22.36 7.79 -16.19
N GLU A 93 22.47 7.23 -17.39
CA GLU A 93 23.47 6.21 -17.66
C GLU A 93 24.88 6.82 -17.54
N PRO A 94 25.84 6.13 -16.89
CA PRO A 94 27.20 6.65 -16.70
C PRO A 94 27.89 7.05 -18.01
N TRP A 95 27.59 6.37 -19.11
CA TRP A 95 28.10 6.69 -20.44
C TRP A 95 27.67 8.08 -20.93
N LEU A 96 26.43 8.49 -20.62
CA LEU A 96 25.90 9.79 -21.03
C LEU A 96 26.66 10.94 -20.33
N LEU A 97 27.03 10.76 -19.06
CA LEU A 97 27.90 11.71 -18.35
C LEU A 97 29.30 11.78 -18.98
N ILE A 98 29.91 10.64 -19.32
CA ILE A 98 31.22 10.59 -19.95
C ILE A 98 31.20 11.33 -21.30
N THR A 99 30.17 11.10 -22.13
CA THR A 99 30.03 11.78 -23.42
C THR A 99 29.88 13.29 -23.26
N ILE A 100 29.08 13.76 -22.29
CA ILE A 100 28.93 15.21 -22.01
C ILE A 100 30.27 15.82 -21.58
N VAL A 101 31.02 15.16 -20.69
CA VAL A 101 32.33 15.64 -20.23
C VAL A 101 33.32 15.69 -21.39
N LEU A 102 33.33 14.68 -22.25
CA LEU A 102 34.21 14.64 -23.43
C LEU A 102 33.91 15.81 -24.38
N ILE A 103 32.62 16.08 -24.67
CA ILE A 103 32.20 17.19 -25.53
C ILE A 103 32.61 18.53 -24.91
N LEU A 104 32.42 18.72 -23.60
CA LEU A 104 32.84 19.93 -22.90
C LEU A 104 34.36 20.13 -22.96
N LEU A 105 35.16 19.07 -22.79
CA LEU A 105 36.61 19.15 -22.93
C LEU A 105 37.03 19.58 -24.35
N ILE A 106 36.40 19.00 -25.38
CA ILE A 106 36.68 19.39 -26.77
C ILE A 106 36.31 20.86 -27.01
N ALA A 107 35.18 21.33 -26.48
CA ALA A 107 34.77 22.73 -26.59
C ALA A 107 35.76 23.67 -25.90
N VAL A 108 36.23 23.34 -24.69
CA VAL A 108 37.23 24.12 -23.95
C VAL A 108 38.57 24.16 -24.68
N ILE A 109 39.04 23.03 -25.20
CA ILE A 109 40.27 22.95 -25.98
C ILE A 109 40.14 23.79 -27.26
N SER A 110 39.03 23.66 -27.98
CA SER A 110 38.75 24.43 -29.20
C SER A 110 38.74 25.93 -28.90
N PHE A 111 38.09 26.34 -27.82
CA PHE A 111 38.09 27.73 -27.36
C PHE A 111 39.49 28.22 -27.02
N PHE A 112 40.30 27.41 -26.34
CA PHE A 112 41.67 27.77 -25.98
C PHE A 112 42.57 27.92 -27.20
N ILE A 113 42.45 27.04 -28.20
CA ILE A 113 43.18 27.12 -29.47
C ILE A 113 42.78 28.39 -30.22
N ILE A 114 41.49 28.69 -30.34
CA ILE A 114 41.01 29.90 -31.01
C ILE A 114 41.52 31.13 -30.27
N ARG A 115 41.42 31.20 -28.94
CA ARG A 115 41.94 32.32 -28.15
C ARG A 115 43.45 32.50 -28.32
N ARG A 116 44.21 31.40 -28.43
CA ARG A 116 45.66 31.45 -28.67
C ARG A 116 46.00 31.91 -30.10
N MET A 117 45.20 31.54 -31.10
CA MET A 117 45.41 31.92 -32.50
C MET A 117 44.93 33.33 -32.82
N THR A 118 43.83 33.77 -32.22
CA THR A 118 43.28 35.13 -32.34
C THR A 118 43.93 36.07 -31.31
N GLY A 119 45.20 35.83 -30.98
CA GLY A 119 45.93 36.58 -29.97
C GLY A 119 45.79 38.10 -30.12
N GLN A 120 45.57 38.76 -28.99
CA GLN A 120 46.65 39.61 -28.51
C GLN A 120 47.78 38.71 -28.02
#